data_AF-A0A2A2GHB0-F1
#
_entry.id   AF-A0A2A2GHB0-F1
#
_cell.length_a   1.000
_cell.length_b   1.000
_cell.length_c   1.000
_cell.angle_alpha   90.00
_cell.angle_beta   90.00
_cell.angle_gamma   90.00
#
_symmetry.space_group_name_H-M   'P 1'
#
loop_
_entity.id
_entity.type
_entity.pdbx_description
1 polymer ?
#
loop_
_entity_poly.entity_id
_entity_poly.type
_entity_poly.pdbx_seq_one_letter_code
_entity_poly.pdbx_strand_id
1 'polypeptide(L)'
;MIGDFALPAALAGTLPGLLAWLGARRLGLAGLLGALAACGALAILGWNLTRDVLTGDDQLRRAGIIFFVVVPGVVSLILGAIAGFWDAHRRRIDLPDR
;
A
#
# COMPACT_ATOMS: atom_id res chain seq x y z
N MET A 1 -1.52 -19.61 -14.79
CA MET A 1 -1.15 -18.18 -14.93
C MET A 1 -1.97 -17.27 -14.03
N ILE A 2 -3.24 -16.96 -14.30
CA ILE A 2 -4.01 -16.03 -13.42
C ILE A 2 -4.21 -16.61 -12.00
N GLY A 3 -4.45 -17.93 -11.87
CA GLY A 3 -4.61 -18.60 -10.57
C GLY A 3 -3.38 -18.54 -9.67
N ASP A 4 -2.17 -18.48 -10.25
CA ASP A 4 -0.90 -18.41 -9.52
C ASP A 4 -0.69 -17.04 -8.86
N PHE A 5 -1.30 -15.99 -9.43
CA PHE A 5 -1.24 -14.63 -8.89
C PHE A 5 -2.44 -14.27 -8.02
N ALA A 6 -3.51 -15.09 -8.00
CA ALA A 6 -4.75 -14.76 -7.28
C ALA A 6 -4.55 -14.61 -5.77
N LEU A 7 -3.85 -15.56 -5.13
CA LEU A 7 -3.56 -15.49 -3.69
C LEU A 7 -2.57 -14.35 -3.34
N PRO A 8 -1.42 -14.19 -4.04
CA PRO A 8 -0.54 -13.04 -3.84
C PRO A 8 -1.23 -11.69 -4.05
N ALA A 9 -2.08 -11.57 -5.08
CA ALA A 9 -2.83 -10.35 -5.38
C ALA A 9 -3.86 -10.04 -4.30
N ALA A 10 -4.56 -11.05 -3.78
CA ALA A 10 -5.49 -10.88 -2.66
C ALA A 10 -4.76 -10.39 -1.40
N LEU A 11 -3.66 -11.04 -1.03
CA LEU A 11 -2.87 -10.64 0.15
C LEU A 11 -2.28 -9.25 -0.01
N ALA A 12 -1.73 -8.93 -1.17
CA ALA A 12 -1.21 -7.61 -1.47
C ALA A 12 -2.32 -6.56 -1.50
N GLY A 13 -3.51 -6.88 -2.01
CA GLY A 13 -4.65 -5.99 -2.04
C GLY A 13 -5.29 -5.72 -0.68
N THR A 14 -5.06 -6.55 0.35
CA THR A 14 -5.75 -6.41 1.65
C THR A 14 -4.82 -6.09 2.83
N LEU A 15 -3.67 -6.76 2.93
CA LEU A 15 -2.79 -6.63 4.10
C LEU A 15 -2.18 -5.23 4.26
N PRO A 16 -1.62 -4.60 3.21
CA PRO A 16 -1.03 -3.27 3.32
C PRO A 16 -2.05 -2.23 3.77
N GLY A 17 -3.27 -2.28 3.22
CA GLY A 17 -4.37 -1.39 3.62
C GLY A 17 -4.81 -1.59 5.06
N LEU A 18 -4.94 -2.85 5.52
CA LEU A 18 -5.29 -3.12 6.91
C LEU A 18 -4.23 -2.63 7.89
N LEU A 19 -2.94 -2.84 7.58
CA LEU A 19 -1.83 -2.37 8.40
C LEU A 19 -1.78 -0.83 8.44
N ALA A 20 -1.93 -0.19 7.28
CA ALA A 20 -1.93 1.26 7.17
C ALA A 20 -3.14 1.88 7.89
N TRP A 21 -4.31 1.24 7.81
CA TRP A 21 -5.50 1.62 8.56
C TRP A 21 -5.27 1.53 10.06
N LEU A 22 -4.75 0.41 10.56
CA LEU A 22 -4.43 0.24 11.98
C LEU A 22 -3.42 1.28 12.46
N GLY A 23 -2.36 1.52 11.69
CA GLY A 23 -1.33 2.50 11.99
C GLY A 23 -1.89 3.92 12.06
N ALA A 24 -2.58 4.37 11.01
CA ALA A 24 -3.17 5.71 10.94
C ALA A 24 -4.31 5.91 11.95
N ARG A 25 -5.08 4.87 12.26
CA ARG A 25 -6.11 4.92 13.30
C ARG A 25 -5.53 5.13 14.70
N ARG A 26 -4.41 4.48 15.01
CA ARG A 26 -3.77 4.57 16.34
C ARG A 26 -2.91 5.82 16.50
N LEU A 27 -2.17 6.19 15.45
CA LEU A 27 -1.16 7.24 15.49
C LEU A 27 -1.62 8.55 14.83
N GLY A 28 -2.82 8.58 14.23
CA GLY A 28 -3.34 9.74 13.52
C GLY A 28 -2.45 10.14 12.35
N LEU A 29 -2.04 11.42 12.32
CA LEU A 29 -1.22 11.99 11.25
C LEU A 29 0.12 11.26 11.08
N ALA A 30 0.74 10.82 12.17
CA ALA A 30 2.02 10.09 12.11
C ALA A 30 1.88 8.76 11.35
N GLY A 31 0.74 8.07 11.47
CA GLY A 31 0.49 6.85 10.70
C GLY A 31 0.23 7.12 9.21
N LEU A 32 -0.43 8.25 8.88
CA LEU A 32 -0.59 8.69 7.48
C LEU A 32 0.76 9.05 6.84
N LEU A 33 1.61 9.79 7.57
CA LEU A 33 2.96 10.12 7.12
C LEU A 33 3.85 8.88 7.00
N GLY A 34 3.71 7.91 7.90
CA GLY A 34 4.39 6.62 7.81
C GLY A 34 4.00 5.84 6.56
N ALA A 35 2.70 5.82 6.20
CA ALA A 35 2.23 5.21 4.95
C ALA A 35 2.80 5.93 3.72
N LEU A 36 2.85 7.26 3.74
CA LEU A 36 3.46 8.05 2.67
C LEU A 36 4.96 7.76 2.53
N ALA A 37 5.69 7.65 3.65
CA ALA A 37 7.10 7.28 3.65
C ALA A 37 7.31 5.87 3.08
N ALA A 38 6.44 4.91 3.40
CA ALA A 38 6.47 3.57 2.82
C ALA A 38 6.25 3.60 1.30
N CYS A 39 5.30 4.40 0.79
CA CYS A 39 5.13 4.62 -0.64
C CYS A 39 6.40 5.18 -1.29
N GLY A 40 7.03 6.18 -0.66
CA GLY A 40 8.28 6.77 -1.14
C GLY A 40 9.42 5.75 -1.21
N ALA A 41 9.58 4.93 -0.17
CA ALA A 41 10.58 3.86 -0.15
C ALA A 41 10.31 2.82 -1.26
N LEU A 42 9.05 2.40 -1.45
CA LEU A 42 8.68 1.49 -2.53
C LEU A 42 8.96 2.09 -3.91
N ALA A 43 8.73 3.38 -4.12
CA ALA A 43 9.03 4.05 -5.37
C ALA A 43 10.55 4.10 -5.65
N ILE A 44 11.37 4.43 -4.65
CA ILE A 44 12.84 4.45 -4.78
C ILE A 44 13.39 3.05 -5.06
N LEU A 45 12.90 2.04 -4.33
CA LEU A 45 13.32 0.65 -4.54
C LEU A 45 12.85 0.13 -5.91
N GLY A 46 11.59 0.41 -6.25
CA GLY A 46 11.00 0.06 -7.55
C GLY A 46 11.82 0.63 -8.70
N TRP A 47 12.15 1.92 -8.64
CA TRP A 47 13.00 2.59 -9.62
C TRP A 47 14.34 1.88 -9.81
N ASN A 48 15.07 1.61 -8.73
CA ASN A 48 16.37 0.92 -8.81
C ASN A 48 16.25 -0.47 -9.42
N LEU A 49 15.16 -1.19 -9.13
CA LEU A 49 14.93 -2.52 -9.65
C LEU A 49 14.52 -2.50 -11.12
N THR A 50 13.68 -1.54 -11.55
CA THR A 50 13.09 -1.49 -12.89
C THR A 50 13.83 -0.58 -13.87
N ARG A 51 14.89 0.11 -13.46
CA ARG A 51 15.68 1.00 -14.33
C ARG A 51 16.32 0.26 -15.52
N ASP A 52 16.68 -1.01 -15.33
CA ASP A 52 17.33 -1.81 -16.34
C ASP A 52 16.26 -2.53 -17.19
N VAL A 53 16.36 -2.40 -18.51
CA VAL A 53 15.42 -3.01 -19.46
C VAL A 53 15.70 -4.51 -19.55
N LEU A 54 14.75 -5.34 -19.11
CA LEU A 54 14.81 -6.79 -19.31
C LEU A 54 14.26 -7.17 -20.69
N THR A 55 14.83 -8.20 -21.31
CA THR A 55 14.38 -8.76 -22.59
C THR A 55 13.45 -9.96 -22.39
N GLY A 56 12.48 -10.13 -23.30
CA GLY A 56 11.71 -11.37 -23.46
C GLY A 56 10.78 -11.73 -22.28
N ASP A 57 10.81 -12.99 -21.86
CA ASP A 57 9.85 -13.60 -20.91
C ASP A 57 9.91 -13.00 -19.50
N ASP A 58 11.07 -12.52 -19.06
CA ASP A 58 11.23 -11.88 -17.76
C ASP A 58 10.47 -10.55 -17.65
N GLN A 59 10.28 -9.86 -18.78
CA GLN A 59 9.50 -8.63 -18.84
C GLN A 59 8.01 -8.89 -18.59
N LEU A 60 7.47 -9.96 -19.17
CA LEU A 60 6.07 -10.38 -19.00
C LEU A 60 5.78 -10.80 -17.55
N ARG A 61 6.68 -11.59 -16.95
CA ARG A 61 6.56 -12.00 -15.54
C ARG A 61 6.62 -10.80 -14.60
N ARG A 62 7.55 -9.87 -14.84
CA ARG A 62 7.71 -8.67 -14.01
C ARG A 62 6.54 -7.70 -14.14
N ALA A 63 6.03 -7.51 -15.35
CA ALA A 63 4.81 -6.72 -15.59
C ALA A 63 3.61 -7.32 -14.84
N GLY A 64 3.44 -8.64 -14.86
CA GLY A 64 2.40 -9.33 -14.09
C GLY A 64 2.48 -9.05 -12.59
N ILE A 65 3.68 -9.14 -12.01
CA ILE A 65 3.89 -8.84 -10.57
C ILE A 65 3.56 -7.37 -10.26
N ILE A 66 3.99 -6.43 -11.11
CA ILE A 66 3.71 -5.00 -10.90
C ILE A 66 2.20 -4.75 -10.93
N PHE A 67 1.50 -5.20 -11.96
CA PHE A 67 0.09 -4.92 -12.15
C PHE A 67 -0.83 -5.66 -11.18
N PHE A 68 -0.54 -6.93 -10.84
CA PHE A 68 -1.42 -7.74 -10.00
C PHE A 68 -1.09 -7.68 -8.51
N VAL A 69 0.13 -7.28 -8.13
CA VAL A 69 0.58 -7.34 -6.73
C VAL A 69 0.99 -5.96 -6.22
N VAL A 70 1.94 -5.31 -6.91
CA VAL A 70 2.50 -4.04 -6.43
C VAL A 70 1.47 -2.91 -6.49
N VAL A 71 0.82 -2.71 -7.63
CA VAL A 71 -0.16 -1.64 -7.81
C VAL A 71 -1.35 -1.80 -6.85
N PRO A 72 -2.03 -2.96 -6.76
CA PRO A 72 -3.13 -3.14 -5.80
C PRO A 72 -2.68 -2.96 -4.36
N GLY A 73 -1.46 -3.39 -4.00
CA GLY A 73 -0.94 -3.22 -2.65
C GLY A 73 -0.63 -1.78 -2.27
N VAL A 74 -0.07 -0.99 -3.19
CA VAL A 74 0.15 0.45 -2.96
C VAL A 74 -1.19 1.19 -2.83
N VAL A 75 -2.16 0.89 -3.71
CA VAL A 75 -3.49 1.50 -3.64
C VAL A 75 -4.19 1.13 -2.33
N SER A 76 -4.16 -0.14 -1.94
CA SER A 76 -4.70 -0.62 -0.67
C SER A 76 -4.09 0.10 0.52
N LEU A 77 -2.76 0.23 0.56
CA LEU A 77 -2.03 0.93 1.60
C LEU A 77 -2.48 2.39 1.74
N ILE A 78 -2.58 3.11 0.62
CA ILE A 78 -3.01 4.52 0.61
C ILE A 78 -4.44 4.65 1.13
N LEU A 79 -5.37 3.85 0.61
CA LEU A 79 -6.78 3.87 1.02
C LEU A 79 -6.94 3.52 2.49
N GLY A 80 -6.21 2.51 2.96
CA GLY A 80 -6.16 2.12 4.37
C GLY A 80 -5.68 3.24 5.27
N ALA A 81 -4.56 3.89 4.91
CA ALA A 81 -4.01 5.02 5.67
C ALA A 81 -5.02 6.17 5.78
N ILE A 82 -5.66 6.55 4.67
CA ILE A 82 -6.68 7.62 4.63
C ILE A 82 -7.87 7.25 5.51
N ALA A 83 -8.41 6.03 5.37
CA ALA A 83 -9.54 5.57 6.16
C ALA A 83 -9.21 5.52 7.67
N GLY A 84 -7.98 5.10 8.02
CA GLY A 84 -7.53 5.03 9.41
C GLY A 84 -7.35 6.41 10.02
N PHE A 85 -6.75 7.34 9.27
CA PHE A 85 -6.62 8.73 9.67
C PHE A 85 -7.99 9.39 9.85
N TRP A 86 -8.92 9.15 8.94
CA TRP A 86 -10.28 9.66 9.03
C TRP A 86 -11.01 9.17 10.29
N ASP A 87 -10.91 7.88 10.62
CA ASP A 87 -11.46 7.33 11.87
C ASP A 87 -10.81 7.95 13.12
N ALA A 88 -9.47 8.11 13.11
CA ALA A 88 -8.76 8.81 14.19
C ALA A 88 -9.22 10.27 14.35
N HIS A 89 -9.45 10.96 13.24
CA HIS A 89 -9.87 12.36 13.24
C HIS A 89 -11.32 12.51 13.71
N ARG A 90 -12.25 11.68 13.23
CA ARG A 90 -13.65 11.66 13.70
C ARG A 90 -13.75 11.45 15.21
N ARG A 91 -13.01 10.48 15.76
CA ARG A 91 -12.99 10.24 17.22
C ARG A 91 -12.56 11.46 18.03
N ARG A 92 -11.70 12.32 17.47
CA ARG A 92 -11.27 13.56 18.15
C ARG A 92 -12.31 14.66 18.06
N ILE A 93 -13.10 14.70 16.99
CA ILE A 93 -14.19 15.68 16.81
C ILE A 93 -15.41 15.29 17.65
N ASP A 94 -15.74 14.00 17.74
CA ASP A 94 -16.89 13.48 18.50
C ASP A 94 -16.66 13.46 20.03
N LEU A 95 -15.44 13.73 20.49
CA LEU A 95 -15.09 13.96 21.89
C LEU A 95 -14.64 15.44 22.08
N PRO A 96 -15.56 16.41 21.97
CA PRO A 96 -15.28 17.74 22.49
C PRO A 96 -15.33 17.67 24.02
N ASP A 97 -14.26 18.13 24.66
CA ASP A 97 -14.15 18.35 26.11
C ASP A 97 -14.00 17.11 27.01
N ARG A 98 -12.73 16.72 27.23
CA ARG A 98 -12.22 16.35 28.55
C ARG A 98 -10.96 17.14 28.85
#